data_AF-A0A382TQE0-F1
#
_entry.id   AF-A0A382TQE0-F1
#
_cell.length_a   1.000
_cell.length_b   1.000
_cell.length_c   1.000
_cell.angle_alpha   90.00
_cell.angle_beta   90.00
_cell.angle_gamma   90.00
#
_symmetry.space_group_name_H-M   'P 1'
#
loop_
_entity.id
_entity.type
_entity.pdbx_description
1 polymer ?
#
loop_
_entity_poly.entity_id
_entity_poly.type
_entity_poly.pdbx_seq_one_letter_code
_entity_poly.pdbx_strand_id
1 'polypeptide(L)'
;KIAEIDVSPVQIQGPKSEALMADLIGPAIHDMPYYGLLEGKVASRDVVVSQSGFSGEKGYEIYLRDATLYGEDLWNTVLEAGKKHNLMVIAPAHHRRIAAGILSWGQDMDFETLPFQCNLGYQVPRKKKQDYIGKATLEKVRGEMEAGNPPFKTILVGMVFGGIPIDDYAPDFWLISGADGGDPIGYVTSPWHSPELATNIAMGYVPWGMHAVGTKLTIHLPDEYSETPGVPETAEICEIPFRPSANPSARELAKEAGREAAF
;
A
#
# COMPACT_ATOMS: atom_id res chain seq x y z
N LYS A 1 29.86 -2.88 -11.86
CA LYS A 1 29.12 -1.67 -12.27
C LYS A 1 27.64 -1.99 -12.07
N ILE A 2 26.94 -1.25 -11.20
CA ILE A 2 25.48 -1.36 -11.08
C ILE A 2 24.92 -0.42 -12.16
N ALA A 3 23.99 -0.90 -12.96
CA ALA A 3 23.32 -0.14 -14.00
C ALA A 3 21.83 -0.49 -13.98
N GLU A 4 20.99 0.47 -14.34
CA GLU A 4 19.56 0.24 -14.53
C GLU A 4 19.35 -0.69 -15.73
N ILE A 5 18.39 -1.60 -15.60
CA ILE A 5 17.96 -2.48 -16.68
C ILE A 5 16.94 -1.69 -17.52
N ASP A 6 17.01 -1.79 -18.84
CA ASP A 6 16.04 -1.17 -19.76
C ASP A 6 14.69 -1.90 -19.71
N VAL A 7 13.89 -1.56 -18.70
CA VAL A 7 12.57 -2.14 -18.42
C VAL A 7 11.62 -1.05 -17.97
N SER A 8 10.42 -1.04 -18.56
CA SER A 8 9.31 -0.18 -18.16
C SER A 8 8.11 -1.06 -17.78
N PRO A 9 7.68 -1.05 -16.50
CA PRO A 9 6.54 -1.85 -16.06
C PRO A 9 5.20 -1.17 -16.38
N VAL A 10 4.20 -1.97 -16.74
CA VAL A 10 2.79 -1.57 -16.76
C VAL A 10 1.97 -2.54 -15.91
N GLN A 11 0.97 -2.03 -15.18
CA GLN A 11 0.12 -2.83 -14.32
C GLN A 11 -1.26 -3.04 -14.94
N ILE A 12 -1.75 -4.28 -14.93
CA ILE A 12 -3.11 -4.65 -15.27
C ILE A 12 -3.82 -5.08 -13.99
N GLN A 13 -4.71 -4.24 -13.48
CA GLN A 13 -5.33 -4.41 -12.16
C GLN A 13 -6.86 -4.45 -12.30
N GLY A 14 -7.51 -5.23 -11.44
CA GLY A 14 -8.98 -5.33 -11.35
C GLY A 14 -9.52 -6.72 -11.70
N PRO A 15 -10.84 -6.93 -11.57
CA PRO A 15 -11.47 -8.26 -11.61
C PRO A 15 -11.33 -8.98 -12.96
N LYS A 16 -11.08 -8.25 -14.05
CA LYS A 16 -10.87 -8.80 -15.40
C LYS A 16 -9.39 -8.93 -15.78
N SER A 17 -8.47 -8.61 -14.88
CA SER A 17 -7.03 -8.60 -15.16
C SER A 17 -6.53 -9.96 -15.65
N GLU A 18 -6.96 -11.05 -15.00
CA GLU A 18 -6.59 -12.40 -15.39
C GLU A 18 -7.07 -12.77 -16.80
N ALA A 19 -8.30 -12.43 -17.16
CA ALA A 19 -8.84 -12.72 -18.49
C ALA A 19 -8.09 -11.94 -19.59
N LEU A 20 -7.77 -10.67 -19.35
CA LEU A 20 -6.95 -9.87 -20.26
C LEU A 20 -5.53 -10.42 -20.37
N MET A 21 -4.91 -10.79 -19.24
CA MET A 21 -3.57 -11.37 -19.24
C MET A 21 -3.52 -12.74 -19.94
N ALA A 22 -4.57 -13.55 -19.82
CA ALA A 22 -4.70 -14.81 -20.55
C ALA A 22 -4.81 -14.59 -22.08
N ASP A 23 -5.51 -13.54 -22.52
CA ASP A 23 -5.56 -13.15 -23.94
C ASP A 23 -4.18 -12.68 -24.46
N LEU A 24 -3.35 -12.07 -23.60
CA LEU A 24 -2.02 -11.53 -23.96
C LEU A 24 -0.89 -12.56 -23.92
N ILE A 25 -0.86 -13.41 -22.88
CA ILE A 25 0.25 -14.32 -22.57
C ILE A 25 -0.13 -15.79 -22.78
N GLY A 26 -1.41 -16.13 -22.63
CA GLY A 26 -1.92 -17.49 -22.71
C GLY A 26 -2.34 -18.09 -21.36
N PRO A 27 -2.75 -19.37 -21.34
CA PRO A 27 -3.41 -20.00 -20.19
C PRO A 27 -2.52 -20.19 -18.96
N ALA A 28 -1.20 -20.11 -19.11
CA ALA A 28 -0.26 -20.22 -17.98
C ALA A 28 -0.47 -19.14 -16.90
N ILE A 29 -1.14 -18.04 -17.24
CA ILE A 29 -1.53 -16.98 -16.29
C ILE A 29 -2.40 -17.52 -15.15
N HIS A 30 -3.25 -18.52 -15.40
CA HIS A 30 -4.18 -19.07 -14.41
C HIS A 30 -3.48 -19.77 -13.25
N ASP A 31 -2.30 -20.33 -13.52
CA ASP A 31 -1.54 -21.12 -12.56
C ASP A 31 -0.48 -20.29 -11.82
N MET A 32 -0.37 -18.99 -12.11
CA MET A 32 0.59 -18.11 -11.46
C MET A 32 0.22 -17.90 -9.98
N PRO A 33 1.10 -18.24 -9.03
CA PRO A 33 0.88 -17.90 -7.63
C PRO A 33 1.11 -16.40 -7.41
N TYR A 34 0.58 -15.86 -6.30
CA TYR A 34 0.82 -14.49 -5.90
C TYR A 34 2.32 -14.27 -5.63
N TYR A 35 2.88 -13.16 -6.15
CA TYR A 35 4.34 -12.92 -6.27
C TYR A 35 5.11 -13.95 -7.13
N GLY A 36 4.41 -14.78 -7.90
CA GLY A 36 5.01 -15.66 -8.91
C GLY A 36 5.48 -14.88 -10.13
N LEU A 37 6.53 -15.38 -10.77
CA LEU A 37 7.09 -14.83 -12.01
C LEU A 37 6.88 -15.81 -13.16
N LEU A 38 6.54 -15.27 -14.33
CA LEU A 38 6.39 -16.01 -15.57
C LEU A 38 7.11 -15.26 -16.69
N GLU A 39 8.02 -15.94 -17.41
CA GLU A 39 8.55 -15.39 -18.66
C GLU A 39 7.56 -15.67 -19.80
N GLY A 40 7.36 -14.69 -20.67
CA GLY A 40 6.42 -14.80 -21.77
C GLY A 40 6.73 -13.81 -22.88
N LYS A 41 5.79 -13.68 -23.83
CA LYS A 41 5.89 -12.70 -24.91
C LYS A 41 4.57 -11.95 -25.09
N VAL A 42 4.67 -10.65 -25.34
CA VAL A 42 3.57 -9.81 -25.84
C VAL A 42 4.07 -9.13 -27.10
N ALA A 43 3.29 -9.16 -28.19
CA ALA A 43 3.72 -8.62 -29.49
C ALA A 43 5.08 -9.18 -29.99
N SER A 44 5.37 -10.46 -29.69
CA SER A 44 6.67 -11.12 -29.92
C SER A 44 7.86 -10.55 -29.13
N ARG A 45 7.63 -9.64 -28.17
CA ARG A 45 8.64 -9.04 -27.28
C ARG A 45 8.72 -9.78 -25.97
N ASP A 46 9.93 -9.98 -25.46
CA ASP A 46 10.16 -10.69 -24.20
C ASP A 46 9.68 -9.87 -23.01
N VAL A 47 8.88 -10.50 -22.17
CA VAL A 47 8.37 -9.90 -20.93
C VAL A 47 8.59 -10.84 -19.75
N VAL A 48 8.71 -10.26 -18.57
CA VAL A 48 8.50 -10.98 -17.30
C VAL A 48 7.17 -10.49 -16.74
N VAL A 49 6.29 -11.42 -16.39
CA VAL A 49 5.02 -11.12 -15.74
C VAL A 49 5.11 -11.50 -14.28
N SER A 50 4.65 -10.61 -13.40
CA SER A 50 4.46 -10.89 -11.96
C SER A 50 2.98 -10.83 -11.63
N GLN A 51 2.47 -11.76 -10.81
CA GLN A 51 1.15 -11.60 -10.20
C GLN A 51 1.30 -10.74 -8.93
N SER A 52 1.30 -9.42 -9.13
CA SER A 52 1.43 -8.40 -8.09
C SER A 52 0.72 -7.11 -8.50
N GLY A 53 0.77 -6.09 -7.64
CA GLY A 53 0.20 -4.78 -7.97
C GLY A 53 0.10 -3.82 -6.79
N PHE A 54 -0.15 -2.55 -7.11
CA PHE A 54 -0.25 -1.46 -6.14
C PHE A 54 -1.71 -1.00 -5.93
N SER A 55 -2.67 -1.93 -5.89
CA SER A 55 -4.11 -1.62 -5.76
C SER A 55 -4.88 -2.49 -4.76
N GLY A 56 -4.30 -3.62 -4.32
CA GLY A 56 -5.00 -4.65 -3.56
C GLY A 56 -6.05 -5.45 -4.37
N GLU A 57 -6.25 -5.12 -5.64
CA GLU A 57 -7.03 -5.94 -6.57
C GLU A 57 -6.20 -7.13 -7.07
N LYS A 58 -6.88 -8.12 -7.65
CA LYS A 58 -6.20 -9.13 -8.46
C LYS A 58 -5.58 -8.40 -9.66
N GLY A 59 -4.30 -8.66 -9.92
CA GLY A 59 -3.60 -7.97 -10.97
C GLY A 59 -2.23 -8.56 -11.27
N TYR A 60 -1.67 -8.02 -12.34
CA TYR A 60 -0.39 -8.42 -12.89
C TYR A 60 0.44 -7.20 -13.25
N GLU A 61 1.74 -7.39 -13.29
CA GLU A 61 2.70 -6.40 -13.76
C GLU A 61 3.48 -7.02 -14.92
N ILE A 62 3.54 -6.29 -16.04
CA ILE A 62 4.27 -6.70 -17.24
C ILE A 62 5.55 -5.89 -17.30
N TYR A 63 6.69 -6.56 -17.15
CA TYR A 63 8.03 -6.01 -17.24
C TYR A 63 8.59 -6.29 -18.64
N LEU A 64 8.52 -5.30 -19.53
CA LEU A 64 9.05 -5.39 -20.89
C LEU A 64 10.57 -5.30 -20.90
N ARG A 65 11.24 -6.20 -21.61
CA ARG A 65 12.68 -6.07 -21.91
C ARG A 65 12.89 -5.19 -23.14
N ASP A 66 14.00 -4.45 -23.16
CA ASP A 66 14.34 -3.49 -24.21
C ASP A 66 13.22 -2.44 -24.39
N ALA A 67 12.71 -1.95 -23.27
CA ALA A 67 11.51 -1.12 -23.23
C ALA A 67 11.68 0.20 -23.98
N THR A 68 12.89 0.74 -24.04
CA THR A 68 13.21 1.94 -24.84
C THR A 68 12.94 1.73 -26.33
N LEU A 69 13.06 0.49 -26.83
CA LEU A 69 12.79 0.16 -28.23
C LEU A 69 11.35 -0.28 -28.49
N TYR A 70 10.74 -0.98 -27.53
CA TYR A 70 9.49 -1.73 -27.77
C TYR A 70 8.31 -1.29 -26.91
N GLY A 71 8.42 -0.18 -26.16
CA GLY A 71 7.38 0.30 -25.27
C GLY A 71 6.02 0.49 -25.96
N GLU A 72 6.03 1.04 -27.18
CA GLU A 72 4.80 1.24 -27.97
C GLU A 72 4.18 -0.09 -28.43
N ASP A 73 4.99 -1.10 -28.78
CA ASP A 73 4.50 -2.43 -29.19
C ASP A 73 3.70 -3.06 -28.05
N LEU A 74 4.23 -3.02 -26.82
CA LEU A 74 3.53 -3.52 -25.64
C LEU A 74 2.27 -2.69 -25.37
N TRP A 75 2.41 -1.36 -25.29
CA TRP A 75 1.31 -0.45 -24.95
C TRP A 75 0.11 -0.63 -25.88
N ASN A 76 0.34 -0.55 -27.19
CA ASN A 76 -0.72 -0.64 -28.19
C ASN A 76 -1.37 -2.03 -28.20
N THR A 77 -0.58 -3.10 -28.02
CA THR A 77 -1.11 -4.47 -27.96
C THR A 77 -2.00 -4.69 -26.73
N VAL A 78 -1.57 -4.18 -25.57
CA VAL A 78 -2.36 -4.21 -24.33
C VAL A 78 -3.66 -3.44 -24.49
N LEU A 79 -3.63 -2.25 -25.09
CA LEU A 79 -4.84 -1.45 -25.33
C LEU A 79 -5.81 -2.16 -26.27
N GLU A 80 -5.31 -2.75 -27.36
CA GLU A 80 -6.16 -3.46 -28.32
C GLU A 80 -6.85 -4.67 -27.69
N ALA A 81 -6.09 -5.53 -27.01
CA ALA A 81 -6.65 -6.66 -26.27
C ALA A 81 -7.61 -6.19 -25.16
N GLY A 82 -7.28 -5.08 -24.52
CA GLY A 82 -8.04 -4.46 -23.43
C GLY A 82 -9.45 -4.02 -23.82
N LYS A 83 -9.73 -3.73 -25.10
CA LYS A 83 -11.06 -3.31 -25.58
C LYS A 83 -12.15 -4.33 -25.22
N LYS A 84 -11.88 -5.63 -25.41
CA LYS A 84 -12.80 -6.74 -25.06
C LYS A 84 -13.15 -6.76 -23.56
N HIS A 85 -12.25 -6.23 -22.73
CA HIS A 85 -12.37 -6.26 -21.27
C HIS A 85 -12.85 -4.93 -20.68
N ASN A 86 -13.11 -3.91 -21.51
CA ASN A 86 -13.37 -2.53 -21.10
C ASN A 86 -12.20 -1.93 -20.29
N LEU A 87 -10.96 -2.19 -20.72
CA LEU A 87 -9.77 -1.61 -20.11
C LEU A 87 -9.86 -0.07 -20.11
N MET A 88 -9.50 0.54 -18.99
CA MET A 88 -9.33 1.98 -18.87
C MET A 88 -7.89 2.28 -18.45
N VAL A 89 -7.29 3.27 -19.10
CA VAL A 89 -5.98 3.79 -18.72
C VAL A 89 -6.17 4.77 -17.57
N ILE A 90 -5.47 4.50 -16.47
CA ILE A 90 -5.50 5.34 -15.27
C ILE A 90 -4.07 5.55 -14.76
N ALA A 91 -3.88 6.62 -13.99
CA ALA A 91 -2.73 6.72 -13.10
C ALA A 91 -2.85 5.70 -11.95
N PRO A 92 -1.77 5.42 -11.20
CA PRO A 92 -1.86 4.60 -9.99
C PRO A 92 -3.01 5.04 -9.09
N ALA A 93 -3.88 4.11 -8.72
CA ALA A 93 -5.08 4.40 -7.94
C ALA A 93 -4.72 4.57 -6.45
N HIS A 94 -4.43 5.80 -6.01
CA HIS A 94 -4.03 6.10 -4.63
C HIS A 94 -5.07 5.68 -3.58
N HIS A 95 -6.36 5.93 -3.81
CA HIS A 95 -7.42 5.41 -2.95
C HIS A 95 -7.36 3.89 -2.76
N ARG A 96 -7.00 3.12 -3.80
CA ARG A 96 -6.94 1.65 -3.75
C ARG A 96 -5.78 1.15 -2.91
N ARG A 97 -4.58 1.72 -3.10
CA ARG A 97 -3.40 1.32 -2.31
C ARG A 97 -3.56 1.64 -0.83
N ILE A 98 -4.18 2.78 -0.51
CA ILE A 98 -4.47 3.18 0.87
C ILE A 98 -5.52 2.23 1.47
N ALA A 99 -6.61 1.95 0.73
CA ALA A 99 -7.63 1.00 1.17
C ALA A 99 -7.05 -0.41 1.44
N ALA A 100 -6.08 -0.85 0.64
CA ALA A 100 -5.35 -2.12 0.84
C ALA A 100 -4.26 -2.04 1.92
N GLY A 101 -3.98 -0.85 2.47
CA GLY A 101 -2.95 -0.65 3.47
C GLY A 101 -1.53 -0.88 2.94
N ILE A 102 -1.30 -0.56 1.66
CA ILE A 102 -0.01 -0.62 1.01
C ILE A 102 0.71 0.71 1.24
N LEU A 103 1.91 0.62 1.83
CA LEU A 103 2.72 1.76 2.21
C LEU A 103 3.52 2.31 1.03
N SER A 104 3.67 3.63 0.98
CA SER A 104 4.52 4.34 0.02
C SER A 104 5.79 4.84 0.70
N TRP A 105 6.95 4.51 0.12
CA TRP A 105 8.25 5.01 0.60
C TRP A 105 8.37 6.52 0.35
N GLY A 106 8.83 7.27 1.35
CA GLY A 106 8.91 8.73 1.33
C GLY A 106 7.60 9.43 1.73
N GLN A 107 6.51 8.70 1.90
CA GLN A 107 5.22 9.24 2.35
C GLN A 107 4.75 8.59 3.66
N ASP A 108 4.64 7.25 3.70
CA ASP A 108 4.21 6.52 4.90
C ASP A 108 5.36 6.03 5.78
N MET A 109 6.55 5.90 5.18
CA MET A 109 7.76 5.44 5.84
C MET A 109 9.00 5.91 5.09
N ASP A 110 10.10 6.01 5.81
CA ASP A 110 11.40 6.42 5.28
C ASP A 110 12.54 5.80 6.11
N PHE A 111 13.74 6.38 6.03
CA PHE A 111 14.91 5.93 6.75
C PHE A 111 14.86 6.20 8.27
N GLU A 112 13.91 7.00 8.75
CA GLU A 112 13.68 7.28 10.18
C GLU A 112 12.67 6.31 10.80
N THR A 113 12.00 5.50 9.96
CA THR A 113 10.89 4.62 10.36
C THR A 113 11.37 3.18 10.59
N LEU A 114 11.10 2.62 11.77
CA LEU A 114 11.34 1.20 12.02
C LEU A 114 10.22 0.34 11.41
N PRO A 115 10.50 -0.86 10.84
CA PRO A 115 9.45 -1.73 10.31
C PRO A 115 8.34 -2.08 11.32
N PHE A 116 8.70 -2.21 12.60
CA PHE A 116 7.77 -2.46 13.71
C PHE A 116 6.85 -1.27 14.03
N GLN A 117 7.21 -0.08 13.56
CA GLN A 117 6.45 1.16 13.75
C GLN A 117 5.36 1.32 12.69
N CYS A 118 5.49 0.62 11.56
CA CYS A 118 4.65 0.79 10.37
C CYS A 118 3.98 -0.50 9.89
N ASN A 119 3.68 -1.44 10.80
CA ASN A 119 3.01 -2.70 10.47
C ASN A 119 3.78 -3.60 9.47
N LEU A 120 5.11 -3.46 9.43
CA LEU A 120 6.04 -4.29 8.64
C LEU A 120 6.89 -5.23 9.51
N GLY A 121 6.59 -5.36 10.81
CA GLY A 121 7.34 -6.25 11.71
C GLY A 121 7.36 -7.72 11.26
N TYR A 122 6.34 -8.15 10.50
CA TYR A 122 6.26 -9.49 9.90
C TYR A 122 7.31 -9.74 8.81
N GLN A 123 7.82 -8.68 8.16
CA GLN A 123 8.87 -8.78 7.13
C GLN A 123 10.26 -8.96 7.75
N VAL A 124 10.42 -8.64 9.04
CA VAL A 124 11.68 -8.84 9.75
C VAL A 124 11.81 -10.33 10.10
N PRO A 125 12.78 -11.08 9.54
CA PRO A 125 12.82 -12.52 9.70
C PRO A 125 13.17 -12.95 11.14
N ARG A 126 12.38 -13.85 11.72
CA ARG A 126 12.67 -14.46 13.04
C ARG A 126 13.66 -15.63 13.00
N LYS A 127 13.70 -16.37 11.89
CA LYS A 127 14.44 -17.64 11.77
C LYS A 127 15.64 -17.58 10.82
N LYS A 128 15.94 -16.42 10.24
CA LYS A 128 17.04 -16.26 9.29
C LYS A 128 18.38 -16.36 10.03
N LYS A 129 19.15 -17.40 9.75
CA LYS A 129 20.44 -17.64 10.41
C LYS A 129 21.53 -16.71 9.87
N GLN A 130 21.50 -16.43 8.58
CA GLN A 130 22.45 -15.54 7.91
C GLN A 130 22.33 -14.12 8.43
N ASP A 131 23.44 -13.39 8.38
CA ASP A 131 23.48 -11.97 8.71
C ASP A 131 22.84 -11.13 7.58
N TYR A 132 22.37 -9.93 7.93
CA TYR A 132 21.85 -8.92 7.01
C TYR A 132 21.96 -7.52 7.63
N ILE A 133 22.02 -6.49 6.79
CA ILE A 133 22.13 -5.10 7.24
C ILE A 133 20.97 -4.79 8.21
N GLY A 134 21.31 -4.34 9.42
CA GLY A 134 20.35 -3.99 10.47
C GLY A 134 19.87 -5.15 11.34
N LYS A 135 20.28 -6.41 11.10
CA LYS A 135 19.81 -7.59 11.85
C LYS A 135 19.90 -7.44 13.37
N ALA A 136 21.09 -7.13 13.90
CA ALA A 136 21.30 -7.01 15.34
C ALA A 136 20.40 -5.93 15.98
N THR A 137 20.25 -4.79 15.30
CA THR A 137 19.35 -3.70 15.75
C THR A 137 17.89 -4.16 15.73
N LEU A 138 17.45 -4.80 14.65
CA LEU A 138 16.07 -5.27 14.51
C LEU A 138 15.73 -6.39 15.50
N GLU A 139 16.69 -7.26 15.84
CA GLU A 139 16.54 -8.27 16.89
C GLU A 139 16.45 -7.64 18.29
N LYS A 140 17.26 -6.61 18.56
CA LYS A 140 17.18 -5.83 19.81
C LYS A 140 15.81 -5.13 19.93
N VAL A 141 15.39 -4.40 18.90
CA VAL A 141 14.10 -3.71 18.86
C VAL A 141 12.96 -4.70 19.07
N ARG A 142 13.02 -5.87 18.43
CA ARG A 142 12.02 -6.93 18.67
C ARG A 142 11.98 -7.37 20.13
N GLY A 143 13.12 -7.57 20.77
CA GLY A 143 13.18 -7.92 22.19
C GLY A 143 12.58 -6.83 23.09
N GLU A 144 12.83 -5.57 22.77
CA GLU A 144 12.22 -4.40 23.45
C GLU A 144 10.69 -4.39 23.26
N MET A 145 10.19 -4.64 22.05
CA MET A 145 8.76 -4.77 21.74
C MET A 145 8.10 -5.93 22.51
N GLU A 146 8.72 -7.11 22.52
CA GLU A 146 8.22 -8.30 23.22
C GLU A 146 8.21 -8.12 24.75
N ALA A 147 9.06 -7.22 25.27
CA ALA A 147 9.06 -6.80 26.66
C ALA A 147 8.04 -5.68 26.96
N GLY A 148 7.28 -5.21 25.97
CA GLY A 148 6.30 -4.12 26.12
C GLY A 148 6.91 -2.72 26.13
N ASN A 149 8.16 -2.56 25.70
CA ASN A 149 8.92 -1.31 25.73
C ASN A 149 9.33 -0.88 24.31
N PRO A 150 8.40 -0.45 23.44
CA PRO A 150 8.74 -0.02 22.09
C PRO A 150 9.76 1.14 22.11
N PRO A 151 10.81 1.12 21.28
CA PRO A 151 11.82 2.18 21.25
C PRO A 151 11.40 3.42 20.44
N PHE A 152 10.15 3.45 19.98
CA PHE A 152 9.56 4.54 19.20
C PHE A 152 8.37 5.16 19.92
N LYS A 153 8.12 6.45 19.66
CA LYS A 153 7.05 7.22 20.32
C LYS A 153 5.71 7.12 19.60
N THR A 154 5.72 6.95 18.29
CA THR A 154 4.52 6.93 17.44
C THR A 154 4.43 5.62 16.69
N ILE A 155 3.23 5.26 16.23
CA ILE A 155 2.95 4.05 15.44
C ILE A 155 1.95 4.38 14.34
N LEU A 156 2.11 3.74 13.18
CA LEU A 156 1.21 3.85 12.05
C LEU A 156 -0.13 3.18 12.34
N VAL A 157 -1.21 3.92 12.15
CA VAL A 157 -2.59 3.45 12.26
C VAL A 157 -3.39 3.79 11.00
N GLY A 158 -4.50 3.06 10.81
CA GLY A 158 -5.51 3.40 9.82
C GLY A 158 -6.62 4.20 10.48
N MET A 159 -7.22 5.14 9.76
CA MET A 159 -8.29 5.98 10.26
C MET A 159 -9.37 6.19 9.19
N VAL A 160 -10.62 6.22 9.61
CA VAL A 160 -11.73 6.81 8.85
C VAL A 160 -12.05 8.19 9.42
N PHE A 161 -12.46 9.14 8.57
CA PHE A 161 -12.74 10.50 9.04
C PHE A 161 -13.73 11.25 8.14
N GLY A 162 -14.26 12.34 8.70
CA GLY A 162 -15.19 13.27 8.04
C GLY A 162 -14.54 14.17 7.00
N GLY A 163 -15.19 15.31 6.74
CA GLY A 163 -14.76 16.28 5.73
C GLY A 163 -15.29 16.00 4.32
N ILE A 164 -14.93 16.90 3.42
CA ILE A 164 -15.22 16.82 1.98
C ILE A 164 -14.34 15.70 1.36
N PRO A 165 -14.80 14.99 0.31
CA PRO A 165 -13.98 13.99 -0.37
C PRO A 165 -12.61 14.50 -0.79
N ILE A 166 -11.56 13.81 -0.36
CA ILE A 166 -10.17 14.10 -0.76
C ILE A 166 -9.85 13.31 -2.02
N ASP A 167 -9.67 14.02 -3.14
CA ASP A 167 -9.43 13.45 -4.46
C ASP A 167 -8.08 13.85 -5.08
N ASP A 168 -7.25 14.57 -4.31
CA ASP A 168 -5.89 14.96 -4.70
C ASP A 168 -4.85 14.58 -3.63
N TYR A 169 -3.58 14.68 -3.99
CA TYR A 169 -2.45 14.40 -3.13
C TYR A 169 -2.36 15.41 -1.99
N ALA A 170 -2.18 14.92 -0.77
CA ALA A 170 -1.76 15.76 0.35
C ALA A 170 -0.32 16.26 0.10
N PRO A 171 -0.09 17.57 -0.05
CA PRO A 171 1.25 18.11 -0.31
C PRO A 171 2.13 18.15 0.95
N ASP A 172 1.53 17.98 2.13
CA ASP A 172 2.21 17.96 3.43
C ASP A 172 1.42 17.06 4.39
N PHE A 173 2.01 16.75 5.54
CA PHE A 173 1.34 16.05 6.63
C PHE A 173 0.25 16.91 7.26
N TRP A 174 -0.90 16.29 7.57
CA TRP A 174 -2.00 16.96 8.27
C TRP A 174 -2.01 16.54 9.73
N LEU A 175 -2.36 17.46 10.62
CA LEU A 175 -2.19 17.26 12.05
C LEU A 175 -3.35 16.43 12.64
N ILE A 176 -3.01 15.51 13.54
CA ILE A 176 -3.96 14.70 14.31
C ILE A 176 -3.97 15.21 15.74
N SER A 177 -5.15 15.40 16.30
CA SER A 177 -5.36 15.74 17.71
C SER A 177 -6.23 14.70 18.41
N GLY A 178 -6.34 14.81 19.73
CA GLY A 178 -7.31 14.03 20.50
C GLY A 178 -8.76 14.31 20.07
N ALA A 179 -9.70 13.56 20.65
CA ALA A 179 -11.13 13.75 20.39
C ALA A 179 -11.66 15.15 20.76
N ASP A 180 -10.92 15.89 21.59
CA ASP A 180 -11.23 17.26 22.03
C ASP A 180 -10.73 18.34 21.05
N GLY A 181 -9.95 17.98 20.02
CA GLY A 181 -9.39 18.94 19.07
C GLY A 181 -8.29 19.83 19.64
N GLY A 182 -7.66 19.41 20.74
CA GLY A 182 -6.58 20.14 21.41
C GLY A 182 -5.26 20.14 20.64
N ASP A 183 -4.15 20.21 21.37
CA ASP A 183 -2.81 20.25 20.76
C ASP A 183 -2.55 18.99 19.90
N PRO A 184 -1.93 19.14 18.72
CA PRO A 184 -1.57 18.01 17.86
C PRO A 184 -0.67 16.98 18.55
N ILE A 185 -0.99 15.71 18.34
CA ILE A 185 -0.29 14.54 18.91
C ILE A 185 0.31 13.63 17.84
N GLY A 186 -0.06 13.83 16.57
CA GLY A 186 0.27 12.94 15.47
C GLY A 186 0.04 13.60 14.12
N TYR A 187 0.16 12.82 13.07
CA TYR A 187 0.04 13.32 11.70
C TYR A 187 -0.46 12.26 10.71
N VAL A 188 -1.23 12.71 9.73
CA VAL A 188 -1.71 11.94 8.58
C VAL A 188 -0.64 11.96 7.49
N THR A 189 -0.35 10.79 6.92
CA THR A 189 0.61 10.62 5.81
C THR A 189 -0.06 10.45 4.47
N SER A 190 -1.14 9.65 4.43
CA SER A 190 -1.78 9.23 3.19
C SER A 190 -3.30 9.27 3.30
N PRO A 191 -3.91 10.45 3.12
CA PRO A 191 -5.35 10.60 3.07
C PRO A 191 -5.89 10.39 1.64
N TRP A 192 -7.10 9.85 1.53
CA TRP A 192 -7.88 9.85 0.29
C TRP A 192 -9.35 9.50 0.56
N HIS A 193 -10.26 9.94 -0.30
CA HIS A 193 -11.62 9.46 -0.31
C HIS A 193 -11.72 8.00 -0.79
N SER A 194 -12.47 7.17 -0.08
CA SER A 194 -12.81 5.82 -0.51
C SER A 194 -14.25 5.78 -1.03
N PRO A 195 -14.48 5.71 -2.36
CA PRO A 195 -15.84 5.63 -2.89
C PRO A 195 -16.62 4.39 -2.41
N GLU A 196 -15.92 3.27 -2.16
CA GLU A 196 -16.53 2.02 -1.70
C GLU A 196 -17.01 2.09 -0.25
N LEU A 197 -16.27 2.83 0.59
CA LEU A 197 -16.60 3.01 2.00
C LEU A 197 -17.42 4.28 2.26
N ALA A 198 -17.63 5.11 1.22
CA ALA A 198 -18.31 6.39 1.28
C ALA A 198 -17.76 7.32 2.39
N THR A 199 -16.45 7.28 2.62
CA THR A 199 -15.77 8.07 3.67
C THR A 199 -14.32 8.32 3.30
N ASN A 200 -13.69 9.31 3.94
CA ASN A 200 -12.26 9.52 3.82
C ASN A 200 -11.50 8.48 4.66
N ILE A 201 -10.43 7.94 4.11
CA ILE A 201 -9.52 7.00 4.78
C ILE A 201 -8.12 7.58 4.81
N ALA A 202 -7.38 7.29 5.87
CA ALA A 202 -6.01 7.75 6.01
C ALA A 202 -5.14 6.73 6.72
N MET A 203 -3.87 6.67 6.31
CA MET A 203 -2.80 6.20 7.19
C MET A 203 -2.13 7.41 7.87
N GLY A 204 -1.65 7.20 9.09
CA GLY A 204 -0.96 8.25 9.85
C GLY A 204 -0.35 7.72 11.13
N TYR A 205 0.47 8.55 11.78
CA TYR A 205 1.16 8.20 13.01
C TYR A 205 0.52 8.87 14.21
N VAL A 206 0.25 8.08 15.24
CA VAL A 206 -0.25 8.53 16.55
C VAL A 206 0.68 8.05 17.66
N PRO A 207 0.64 8.64 18.88
CA PRO A 207 1.43 8.14 20.00
C PRO A 207 1.16 6.66 20.26
N TRP A 208 2.19 5.90 20.62
CA TRP A 208 2.05 4.46 20.91
C TRP A 208 0.95 4.16 21.93
N GLY A 209 0.71 5.02 22.91
CA GLY A 209 -0.37 4.83 23.88
C GLY A 209 -1.81 4.95 23.32
N MET A 210 -1.98 5.38 22.07
CA MET A 210 -3.27 5.77 21.48
C MET A 210 -3.63 5.00 20.21
N HIS A 211 -2.95 3.89 19.91
CA HIS A 211 -3.10 3.18 18.64
C HIS A 211 -4.28 2.19 18.57
N ALA A 212 -5.06 2.07 19.65
CA ALA A 212 -6.14 1.09 19.71
C ALA A 212 -7.25 1.42 18.70
N VAL A 213 -7.74 0.39 17.99
CA VAL A 213 -8.92 0.49 17.13
C VAL A 213 -10.12 1.00 17.93
N GLY A 214 -10.90 1.90 17.33
CA GLY A 214 -12.02 2.59 17.96
C GLY A 214 -11.63 3.88 18.70
N THR A 215 -10.34 4.19 18.83
CA THR A 215 -9.89 5.45 19.43
C THR A 215 -10.39 6.63 18.60
N LYS A 216 -11.09 7.56 19.25
CA LYS A 216 -11.61 8.80 18.65
C LYS A 216 -10.51 9.86 18.60
N LEU A 217 -10.42 10.51 17.46
CA LEU A 217 -9.43 11.52 17.13
C LEU A 217 -10.11 12.68 16.39
N THR A 218 -9.34 13.73 16.13
CA THR A 218 -9.70 14.76 15.16
C THR A 218 -8.55 15.02 14.21
N ILE A 219 -8.86 15.44 12.98
CA ILE A 219 -7.88 15.75 11.94
C ILE A 219 -8.07 17.20 11.49
N HIS A 220 -6.98 17.96 11.49
CA HIS A 220 -6.94 19.32 11.00
C HIS A 220 -6.73 19.29 9.48
N LEU A 221 -7.81 19.41 8.72
CA LEU A 221 -7.78 19.40 7.26
C LEU A 221 -7.49 20.80 6.69
N PRO A 222 -6.95 20.89 5.47
CA PRO A 222 -7.01 22.12 4.68
C PRO A 222 -8.47 22.60 4.50
N ASP A 223 -8.67 23.91 4.37
CA ASP A 223 -10.01 24.50 4.26
C ASP A 223 -10.85 23.92 3.12
N GLU A 224 -10.21 23.56 2.00
CA GLU A 224 -10.89 22.97 0.83
C GLU A 224 -11.45 21.56 1.07
N TYR A 225 -10.93 20.85 2.09
CA TYR A 225 -11.36 19.51 2.47
C TYR A 225 -12.16 19.49 3.79
N SER A 226 -12.30 20.63 4.46
CA SER A 226 -13.03 20.75 5.73
C SER A 226 -14.51 21.06 5.49
N GLU A 227 -15.42 20.54 6.31
CA GLU A 227 -16.83 20.98 6.28
C GLU A 227 -16.97 22.43 6.78
N THR A 228 -16.16 22.80 7.77
CA THR A 228 -16.08 24.17 8.31
C THR A 228 -14.61 24.56 8.49
N PRO A 229 -14.10 25.58 7.75
CA PRO A 229 -12.73 26.06 7.87
C PRO A 229 -12.30 26.31 9.32
N GLY A 230 -11.13 25.79 9.70
CA GLY A 230 -10.57 25.90 11.04
C GLY A 230 -11.23 25.01 12.11
N VAL A 231 -12.22 24.19 11.76
CA VAL A 231 -12.81 23.19 12.66
C VAL A 231 -12.25 21.80 12.27
N PRO A 232 -11.57 21.09 13.20
CA PRO A 232 -11.06 19.76 12.93
C PRO A 232 -12.18 18.74 12.67
N GLU A 233 -11.95 17.82 11.73
CA GLU A 233 -12.89 16.76 11.39
C GLU A 233 -12.78 15.57 12.34
N THR A 234 -13.91 14.95 12.67
CA THR A 234 -13.91 13.75 13.52
C THR A 234 -13.26 12.57 12.79
N ALA A 235 -12.47 11.79 13.52
CA ALA A 235 -11.80 10.61 13.02
C ALA A 235 -11.88 9.45 14.03
N GLU A 236 -11.72 8.24 13.54
CA GLU A 236 -11.64 7.02 14.35
C GLU A 236 -10.58 6.07 13.80
N ILE A 237 -9.74 5.55 14.68
CA ILE A 237 -8.77 4.51 14.32
C ILE A 237 -9.52 3.24 13.93
N CYS A 238 -9.17 2.66 12.80
CA CYS A 238 -9.71 1.40 12.30
C CYS A 238 -8.59 0.43 11.87
N GLU A 239 -9.00 -0.80 11.57
CA GLU A 239 -8.09 -1.84 11.08
C GLU A 239 -7.54 -1.52 9.69
N ILE A 240 -6.28 -1.89 9.44
CA ILE A 240 -5.68 -1.92 8.11
C ILE A 240 -5.51 -3.40 7.69
N PRO A 241 -5.97 -3.81 6.49
CA PRO A 241 -6.53 -2.96 5.43
C PRO A 241 -7.97 -2.53 5.71
N PHE A 242 -8.39 -1.41 5.11
CA PHE A 242 -9.74 -0.86 5.24
C PHE A 242 -10.80 -1.72 4.53
N ARG A 243 -10.34 -2.57 3.60
CA ARG A 243 -11.12 -3.62 2.95
C ARG A 243 -10.22 -4.83 2.70
N PRO A 244 -10.77 -6.06 2.66
CA PRO A 244 -9.97 -7.23 2.30
C PRO A 244 -9.35 -7.11 0.91
N SER A 245 -8.09 -7.52 0.78
CA SER A 245 -7.43 -7.60 -0.53
C SER A 245 -7.98 -8.78 -1.33
N ALA A 246 -8.04 -8.68 -2.67
CA ALA A 246 -8.48 -9.79 -3.51
C ALA A 246 -7.55 -11.02 -3.39
N ASN A 247 -6.25 -10.75 -3.33
CA ASN A 247 -5.25 -11.70 -2.86
C ASN A 247 -4.78 -11.23 -1.48
N PRO A 248 -4.99 -12.00 -0.41
CA PRO A 248 -4.54 -11.60 0.92
C PRO A 248 -3.05 -11.24 0.92
N SER A 249 -2.73 -10.06 1.44
CA SER A 249 -1.34 -9.63 1.61
C SER A 249 -0.58 -10.58 2.55
N ALA A 250 0.75 -10.56 2.49
CA ALA A 250 1.57 -11.31 3.44
C ALA A 250 1.26 -10.96 4.91
N ARG A 251 0.83 -9.72 5.18
CA ARG A 251 0.31 -9.26 6.48
C ARG A 251 -0.99 -10.00 6.85
N GLU A 252 -1.97 -10.01 5.96
CA GLU A 252 -3.26 -10.71 6.17
C GLU A 252 -3.02 -12.21 6.42
N LEU A 253 -2.20 -12.87 5.60
CA LEU A 253 -1.82 -14.27 5.78
C LEU A 253 -1.04 -14.53 7.07
N ALA A 254 -0.25 -13.58 7.55
CA ALA A 254 0.44 -13.70 8.84
C ALA A 254 -0.56 -13.62 10.00
N LYS A 255 -1.50 -12.67 9.96
CA LYS A 255 -2.58 -12.51 10.93
C LYS A 255 -3.43 -13.79 11.02
N GLU A 256 -3.88 -14.32 9.88
CA GLU A 256 -4.66 -15.57 9.81
C GLU A 256 -3.90 -16.78 10.37
N ALA A 257 -2.58 -16.83 10.17
CA ALA A 257 -1.76 -17.92 10.67
C ALA A 257 -1.47 -17.85 12.19
N GLY A 258 -2.09 -16.92 12.92
CA GLY A 258 -1.79 -16.65 14.34
C GLY A 258 -0.34 -16.19 14.55
N ARG A 259 0.34 -15.83 13.45
CA ARG A 259 1.59 -15.09 13.48
C ARG A 259 1.20 -13.64 13.56
N GLU A 260 0.56 -13.27 14.67
CA GLU A 260 0.64 -11.90 15.16
C GLU A 260 2.14 -11.63 15.32
N ALA A 261 2.76 -11.19 14.24
CA ALA A 261 3.92 -10.36 14.35
C ALA A 261 3.38 -9.18 15.13
N ALA A 262 3.62 -9.18 16.44
CA ALA A 262 3.63 -7.98 17.26
C ALA A 262 4.07 -6.84 16.34
N PHE A 263 3.11 -5.97 16.02
CA PHE A 263 3.18 -4.79 15.15
C PHE A 263 4.47 -4.64 14.30
#